data_AF-A0A929MCC8-F1
#
_entry.id   AF-A0A929MCC8-F1
#
_cell.length_a   1.000
_cell.length_b   1.000
_cell.length_c   1.000
_cell.angle_alpha   90.00
_cell.angle_beta   90.00
_cell.angle_gamma   90.00
#
_symmetry.space_group_name_H-M   'P 1'
#
loop_
_entity.id
_entity.type
_entity.pdbx_description
1 polymer ?
#
loop_
_entity_poly.entity_id
_entity_poly.type
_entity_poly.pdbx_seq_one_letter_code
_entity_poly.pdbx_strand_id
1 'polypeptide(L)'
;MKNNLSISLVLSSILCSCLDAQVMDIGTNFYRDYLDLAQNKGIFKSTDTPLEFTQRNGAKFTFNKIPNNNARNNKGNFTSLGRNFVVTANHTLLASAATNFNENRGWFGNTLYEYATNSTQKLYGADTTYLRTSKYIVEGQIDPLDVPNLEISSQDQAKDEANANKIEDRFRDIKNSGGASGENILTYEAGTGSLALEKPKSDTDGFAEVMSATEFENQNIVNNALGASVNEIGVAYSAVYKTHYSSVSKPGVYLFMTSNRDFRNRLLPGDSGSGFFVYDTVAQKWVLVGVLTGVEDNKNYASIVTARDFNDYKKEYENLVSGVNVLGNALVQNKDNIFSSANGSNITLNSNLDLGHGGIVVNSGDFTLNSTNGSKIAKFAGFDIAGGASLNLNVVSDTSVHKLGKGSLIVSSSGNKPLRLGEGVVELRALNAFDKIYLTSGRGLLRLGVNENLNDKIFFGNGGGALDLNGFDQTFNNISANSSDAKITNENSQRVALKINGESGKDTIFHASIHKNIELKHSGQGKELVFDGGFD
;
A
#
# COMPACT_ATOMS: atom_id res chain seq x y z
N MET A 1 -0.63 -19.22 -50.06
CA MET A 1 0.75 -19.65 -49.73
C MET A 1 1.68 -18.45 -49.85
N LYS A 2 2.10 -17.86 -48.73
CA LYS A 2 3.36 -17.11 -48.60
C LYS A 2 3.83 -17.23 -47.16
N ASN A 3 5.09 -17.63 -47.03
CA ASN A 3 5.72 -18.22 -45.86
C ASN A 3 6.08 -17.22 -44.76
N ASN A 4 6.06 -17.74 -43.54
CA ASN A 4 6.74 -17.21 -42.36
C ASN A 4 8.25 -17.04 -42.61
N LEU A 5 8.84 -15.98 -42.09
CA LEU A 5 10.19 -16.03 -41.51
C LEU A 5 10.39 -14.83 -40.57
N SER A 6 10.23 -15.10 -39.27
CA SER A 6 10.59 -14.20 -38.18
C SER A 6 12.06 -14.44 -37.85
N ILE A 7 12.91 -13.42 -37.99
CA ILE A 7 14.30 -13.45 -37.50
C ILE A 7 14.31 -12.71 -36.17
N SER A 8 14.49 -13.47 -35.10
CA SER A 8 14.79 -12.97 -33.76
C SER A 8 16.31 -12.75 -33.67
N LEU A 9 16.72 -11.48 -33.56
CA LEU A 9 18.09 -11.10 -33.24
C LEU A 9 18.21 -10.95 -31.73
N VAL A 10 18.78 -11.97 -31.10
CA VAL A 10 19.23 -11.94 -29.70
C VAL A 10 20.45 -11.03 -29.63
N LEU A 11 20.32 -9.88 -28.97
CA LEU A 11 21.45 -9.05 -28.57
C LEU A 11 21.68 -9.30 -27.08
N SER A 12 22.74 -10.03 -26.76
CA SER A 12 23.17 -10.31 -25.40
C SER A 12 23.69 -9.03 -24.75
N SER A 13 22.99 -8.52 -23.74
CA SER A 13 23.54 -7.59 -22.77
C SER A 13 23.86 -8.34 -21.49
N ILE A 14 25.14 -8.31 -21.12
CA ILE A 14 25.66 -8.72 -19.83
C ILE A 14 25.05 -7.76 -18.80
N LEU A 15 24.05 -8.23 -18.05
CA LEU A 15 23.42 -7.50 -16.96
C LEU A 15 23.77 -8.18 -15.64
N CYS A 16 24.26 -7.38 -14.72
CA CYS A 16 24.59 -7.74 -13.34
C CYS A 16 23.39 -8.43 -12.69
N SER A 17 23.50 -9.73 -12.44
CA SER A 17 22.51 -10.56 -11.78
C SER A 17 22.64 -10.42 -10.27
N CYS A 18 21.72 -9.69 -9.65
CA CYS A 18 21.36 -9.91 -8.25
C CYS A 18 19.99 -10.59 -8.28
N LEU A 19 19.95 -11.88 -7.99
CA LEU A 19 18.86 -12.82 -8.29
C LEU A 19 18.61 -13.67 -7.05
N ASP A 20 17.51 -13.51 -6.32
CA ASP A 20 17.38 -14.25 -5.06
C ASP A 20 15.93 -14.49 -4.56
N ALA A 21 15.76 -15.43 -3.60
CA ALA A 21 14.72 -16.47 -3.36
C ALA A 21 13.57 -16.38 -2.25
N GLN A 22 12.58 -17.32 -2.17
CA GLN A 22 11.54 -17.63 -1.13
C GLN A 22 11.32 -19.16 -1.06
N VAL A 23 11.11 -19.82 0.10
CA VAL A 23 10.77 -21.28 0.18
C VAL A 23 9.47 -21.58 0.93
N MET A 24 8.46 -22.09 0.24
CA MET A 24 7.14 -22.41 0.82
C MET A 24 7.00 -23.90 1.17
N ASP A 25 6.56 -24.22 2.39
CA ASP A 25 6.22 -25.59 2.81
C ASP A 25 4.87 -26.03 2.23
N ILE A 26 4.94 -26.80 1.15
CA ILE A 26 3.77 -27.38 0.46
C ILE A 26 3.37 -28.77 1.01
N GLY A 27 4.06 -29.26 2.03
CA GLY A 27 3.68 -30.43 2.83
C GLY A 27 2.57 -30.09 3.82
N THR A 28 2.69 -28.93 4.47
CA THR A 28 1.72 -28.45 5.48
C THR A 28 0.59 -27.62 4.87
N ASN A 29 0.89 -26.70 3.95
CA ASN A 29 -0.11 -25.82 3.32
C ASN A 29 -0.16 -26.04 1.80
N PHE A 30 -1.18 -25.52 1.11
CA PHE A 30 -1.13 -25.42 -0.35
C PHE A 30 -0.31 -24.20 -0.76
N TYR A 31 0.41 -24.31 -1.87
CA TYR A 31 1.13 -23.18 -2.47
C TYR A 31 0.25 -21.93 -2.60
N ARG A 32 -1.01 -22.10 -3.02
CA ARG A 32 -1.96 -20.98 -3.18
C ARG A 32 -2.27 -20.25 -1.88
N ASP A 33 -2.18 -20.91 -0.72
CA ASP A 33 -2.53 -20.29 0.56
C ASP A 33 -1.58 -19.13 0.90
N TYR A 34 -0.30 -19.28 0.58
CA TYR A 34 0.72 -18.23 0.73
C TYR A 34 0.45 -17.02 -0.18
N LEU A 35 -0.02 -17.28 -1.40
CA LEU A 35 -0.35 -16.25 -2.39
C LEU A 35 -1.62 -15.50 -2.00
N ASP A 36 -2.65 -16.24 -1.55
CA ASP A 36 -3.92 -15.65 -1.15
C ASP A 36 -3.75 -14.81 0.12
N LEU A 37 -2.94 -15.25 1.09
CA LEU A 37 -2.60 -14.45 2.27
C LEU A 37 -1.88 -13.15 1.89
N ALA A 38 -0.90 -13.20 0.99
CA ALA A 38 -0.15 -12.02 0.55
C ALA A 38 -1.01 -11.00 -0.20
N GLN A 39 -2.04 -11.47 -0.91
CA GLN A 39 -2.90 -10.65 -1.77
C GLN A 39 -4.24 -10.30 -1.11
N ASN A 40 -4.47 -10.71 0.14
CA ASN A 40 -5.75 -10.64 0.83
C ASN A 40 -6.92 -11.24 0.04
N LYS A 41 -6.71 -12.42 -0.55
CA LYS A 41 -7.70 -13.16 -1.34
C LYS A 41 -8.25 -14.37 -0.59
N GLY A 42 -9.31 -14.94 -1.14
CA GLY A 42 -9.96 -16.13 -0.58
C GLY A 42 -10.43 -15.88 0.85
N ILE A 43 -10.07 -16.80 1.75
CA ILE A 43 -10.40 -16.71 3.18
C ILE A 43 -9.52 -15.69 3.93
N PHE A 44 -8.42 -15.22 3.33
CA PHE A 44 -7.44 -14.31 3.94
C PHE A 44 -7.73 -12.83 3.66
N LYS A 45 -9.02 -12.48 3.51
CA LYS A 45 -9.43 -11.07 3.54
C LYS A 45 -8.97 -10.46 4.88
N SER A 46 -8.56 -9.20 4.85
CA SER A 46 -8.14 -8.51 6.07
C SER A 46 -9.27 -8.51 7.09
N THR A 47 -8.93 -8.82 8.34
CA THR A 47 -9.93 -8.95 9.41
C THR A 47 -9.30 -8.73 10.78
N ASP A 48 -10.08 -8.13 11.66
CA ASP A 48 -9.78 -7.94 13.07
C ASP A 48 -10.25 -9.11 13.94
N THR A 49 -10.95 -10.09 13.38
CA THR A 49 -11.39 -11.30 14.07
C THR A 49 -10.42 -12.46 13.82
N PRO A 50 -10.27 -13.40 14.77
CA PRO A 50 -9.51 -14.62 14.53
C PRO A 50 -10.03 -15.40 13.32
N LEU A 51 -9.12 -15.96 12.54
CA LEU A 51 -9.37 -16.86 11.42
C LEU A 51 -8.74 -18.22 11.73
N GLU A 52 -9.57 -19.25 11.86
CA GLU A 52 -9.13 -20.64 11.96
C GLU A 52 -8.95 -21.20 10.54
N PHE A 53 -7.72 -21.54 10.18
CA PHE A 53 -7.36 -22.07 8.88
C PHE A 53 -7.07 -23.56 8.97
N THR A 54 -7.78 -24.37 8.18
CA THR A 54 -7.51 -25.81 8.08
C THR A 54 -6.43 -26.06 7.04
N GLN A 55 -5.31 -26.61 7.50
CA GLN A 55 -4.12 -26.88 6.71
C GLN A 55 -4.29 -28.16 5.86
N ARG A 56 -3.41 -28.35 4.88
CA ARG A 56 -3.47 -29.49 3.94
C ARG A 56 -3.40 -30.84 4.65
N ASN A 57 -2.63 -30.93 5.73
CA ASN A 57 -2.47 -32.13 6.54
C ASN A 57 -3.64 -32.36 7.54
N GLY A 58 -4.66 -31.50 7.55
CA GLY A 58 -5.80 -31.55 8.46
C GLY A 58 -5.56 -30.87 9.82
N ALA A 59 -4.34 -30.39 10.10
CA ALA A 59 -4.07 -29.56 11.26
C ALA A 59 -4.74 -28.18 11.12
N LYS A 60 -4.79 -27.43 12.21
CA LYS A 60 -5.39 -26.09 12.25
C LYS A 60 -4.33 -25.07 12.64
N PHE A 61 -4.31 -23.96 11.91
CA PHE A 61 -3.51 -22.79 12.23
C PHE A 61 -4.45 -21.62 12.51
N THR A 62 -4.24 -20.92 13.62
CA THR A 62 -5.08 -19.77 13.98
C THR A 62 -4.33 -18.48 13.71
N PHE A 63 -4.85 -17.69 12.79
CA PHE A 63 -4.47 -16.30 12.64
C PHE A 63 -5.29 -15.47 13.63
N ASN A 64 -4.64 -14.78 14.57
CA ASN A 64 -5.35 -13.91 15.50
C ASN A 64 -6.07 -12.77 14.76
N LYS A 65 -5.42 -12.24 13.72
CA LYS A 65 -5.91 -11.19 12.81
C LYS A 65 -5.19 -11.34 11.47
N ILE A 66 -5.79 -10.81 10.40
CA ILE A 66 -5.16 -10.77 9.07
C ILE A 66 -4.90 -9.31 8.67
N PRO A 67 -3.65 -8.92 8.36
CA PRO A 67 -3.34 -7.54 7.98
C PRO A 67 -3.90 -7.19 6.61
N ASN A 68 -4.12 -5.89 6.38
CA ASN A 68 -4.29 -5.37 5.03
C ASN A 68 -2.92 -5.16 4.38
N ASN A 69 -2.67 -5.84 3.27
CA ASN A 69 -1.40 -5.83 2.54
C ASN A 69 -1.29 -4.72 1.49
N ASN A 70 -2.30 -3.87 1.31
CA ASN A 70 -2.28 -2.83 0.26
C ASN A 70 -1.23 -1.73 0.46
N ALA A 71 -0.62 -1.65 1.65
CA ALA A 71 0.53 -0.78 1.88
C ALA A 71 1.80 -1.27 1.17
N ARG A 72 1.85 -2.54 0.74
CA ARG A 72 2.99 -3.10 0.01
C ARG A 72 2.87 -2.78 -1.48
N ASN A 73 3.99 -2.52 -2.12
CA ASN A 73 4.04 -2.50 -3.58
C ASN A 73 3.81 -3.92 -4.13
N ASN A 74 3.62 -4.04 -5.44
CA ASN A 74 3.30 -5.31 -6.10
C ASN A 74 4.41 -6.39 -5.96
N LYS A 75 5.60 -6.01 -5.51
CA LYS A 75 6.74 -6.90 -5.24
C LYS A 75 7.01 -7.14 -3.76
N GLY A 76 6.26 -6.49 -2.87
CA GLY A 76 6.41 -6.57 -1.41
C GLY A 76 7.63 -5.83 -0.83
N ASN A 77 8.66 -5.52 -1.64
CA ASN A 77 9.94 -4.94 -1.20
C ASN A 77 9.93 -3.43 -0.92
N PHE A 78 8.81 -2.75 -1.13
CA PHE A 78 8.60 -1.37 -0.69
C PHE A 78 7.27 -1.26 0.04
N THR A 79 7.26 -0.56 1.17
CA THR A 79 6.06 -0.32 1.97
C THR A 79 5.72 1.16 2.01
N SER A 80 4.49 1.50 1.67
CA SER A 80 3.89 2.84 1.77
C SER A 80 3.65 3.22 3.23
N LEU A 81 4.17 4.38 3.62
CA LEU A 81 3.96 5.00 4.95
C LEU A 81 2.90 6.11 4.91
N GLY A 82 2.15 6.19 3.80
CA GLY A 82 1.14 7.22 3.57
C GLY A 82 1.66 8.38 2.73
N ARG A 83 0.72 9.10 2.09
CA ARG A 83 1.02 10.11 1.07
C ARG A 83 1.97 9.53 0.02
N ASN A 84 3.08 10.20 -0.27
CA ASN A 84 4.10 9.72 -1.19
C ASN A 84 5.38 9.30 -0.45
N PHE A 85 5.27 8.78 0.77
CA PHE A 85 6.40 8.26 1.53
C PHE A 85 6.43 6.74 1.48
N VAL A 86 7.62 6.18 1.26
CA VAL A 86 7.84 4.73 1.28
C VAL A 86 9.08 4.39 2.09
N VAL A 87 9.17 3.14 2.53
CA VAL A 87 10.35 2.58 3.20
C VAL A 87 10.75 1.26 2.56
N THR A 88 12.06 1.01 2.55
CA THR A 88 12.68 -0.25 2.12
C THR A 88 14.03 -0.41 2.82
N ALA A 89 14.73 -1.51 2.53
CA ALA A 89 16.11 -1.71 2.93
C ALA A 89 17.07 -0.95 2.01
N ASN A 90 18.05 -0.25 2.58
CA ASN A 90 18.99 0.63 1.86
C ASN A 90 19.80 -0.13 0.81
N HIS A 91 20.24 -1.35 1.11
CA HIS A 91 21.01 -2.15 0.14
C HIS A 91 20.23 -2.50 -1.14
N THR A 92 18.89 -2.44 -1.10
CA THR A 92 18.06 -2.64 -2.30
C THR A 92 18.23 -1.49 -3.31
N LEU A 93 18.70 -0.32 -2.86
CA LEU A 93 18.82 0.89 -3.69
C LEU A 93 20.11 0.95 -4.50
N LEU A 94 21.09 0.09 -4.21
CA LEU A 94 22.35 0.00 -4.96
C LEU A 94 22.15 -0.39 -6.44
N ALA A 95 20.94 -0.77 -6.83
CA ALA A 95 20.50 -0.97 -8.22
C ALA A 95 19.86 0.29 -8.86
N SER A 96 20.14 1.49 -8.38
CA SER A 96 19.78 2.76 -9.03
C SER A 96 20.37 2.93 -10.44
N ALA A 97 21.27 2.03 -10.85
CA ALA A 97 21.79 1.90 -12.21
C ALA A 97 20.94 1.02 -13.16
N ALA A 98 19.84 0.42 -12.69
CA ALA A 98 18.95 -0.38 -13.54
C ALA A 98 17.99 0.53 -14.33
N THR A 99 17.95 0.38 -15.66
CA THR A 99 17.09 1.16 -16.58
C THR A 99 15.59 1.10 -16.25
N ASN A 100 15.16 0.11 -15.45
CA ASN A 100 13.75 -0.20 -15.17
C ASN A 100 13.41 -0.12 -13.67
N PHE A 101 14.14 0.68 -12.87
CA PHE A 101 13.93 0.79 -11.42
C PHE A 101 12.46 1.00 -11.03
N ASN A 102 11.81 2.00 -11.63
CA ASN A 102 10.40 2.33 -11.36
C ASN A 102 9.46 1.22 -11.85
N GLU A 103 9.68 0.65 -13.03
CA GLU A 103 8.83 -0.43 -13.55
C GLU A 103 8.86 -1.68 -12.67
N ASN A 104 9.99 -1.94 -12.01
CA ASN A 104 10.12 -3.10 -11.14
C ASN A 104 9.61 -2.84 -9.71
N ARG A 105 9.56 -1.59 -9.26
CA ARG A 105 9.39 -1.25 -7.83
C ARG A 105 8.20 -0.33 -7.55
N GLY A 106 7.81 0.49 -8.51
CA GLY A 106 6.88 1.60 -8.32
C GLY A 106 5.40 1.25 -8.45
N TRP A 107 5.07 0.00 -8.80
CA TRP A 107 3.68 -0.41 -8.93
C TRP A 107 3.04 -0.70 -7.59
N PHE A 108 1.99 0.04 -7.26
CA PHE A 108 1.04 -0.28 -6.21
C PHE A 108 -0.32 -0.50 -6.89
N GLY A 109 -0.84 -1.72 -6.83
CA GLY A 109 -2.02 -2.10 -7.60
C GLY A 109 -1.84 -1.78 -9.08
N ASN A 110 -2.70 -0.90 -9.61
CA ASN A 110 -2.71 -0.45 -11.00
C ASN A 110 -2.15 0.97 -11.20
N THR A 111 -1.36 1.46 -10.25
CA THR A 111 -0.71 2.78 -10.32
C THR A 111 0.80 2.63 -10.30
N LEU A 112 1.47 3.19 -11.31
CA LEU A 112 2.92 3.35 -11.30
C LEU A 112 3.28 4.67 -10.62
N TYR A 113 4.09 4.58 -9.58
CA TYR A 113 4.66 5.69 -8.85
C TYR A 113 6.15 5.79 -9.15
N GLU A 114 6.60 6.95 -9.62
CA GLU A 114 8.02 7.19 -9.86
C GLU A 114 8.69 7.61 -8.57
N TYR A 115 9.80 6.97 -8.20
CA TYR A 115 10.58 7.36 -7.03
C TYR A 115 11.48 8.56 -7.35
N ALA A 116 11.55 9.50 -6.43
CA ALA A 116 12.57 10.54 -6.42
C ALA A 116 13.92 9.87 -6.08
N THR A 117 14.88 9.92 -7.01
CA THR A 117 16.18 9.24 -6.90
C THR A 117 17.16 9.92 -5.96
N ASN A 118 16.79 11.09 -5.40
CA ASN A 118 17.60 11.80 -4.43
C ASN A 118 17.36 11.19 -3.04
N SER A 119 18.07 10.10 -2.73
CA SER A 119 18.12 9.53 -1.38
C SER A 119 18.60 10.59 -0.38
N THR A 120 17.99 10.63 0.81
CA THR A 120 18.61 11.34 1.94
C THR A 120 19.95 10.68 2.24
N GLN A 121 20.99 11.48 2.42
CA GLN A 121 22.31 10.99 2.87
C GLN A 121 22.26 10.49 4.33
N LYS A 122 21.19 10.82 5.07
CA LYS A 122 20.97 10.40 6.44
C LYS A 122 20.54 8.93 6.49
N LEU A 123 21.34 8.12 7.19
CA LEU A 123 21.04 6.73 7.49
C LEU A 123 20.09 6.66 8.69
N TYR A 124 19.00 5.91 8.55
CA TYR A 124 18.11 5.56 9.65
C TYR A 124 18.25 4.07 9.94
N GLY A 125 18.20 3.71 11.22
CA GLY A 125 18.48 2.34 11.65
C GLY A 125 19.80 1.81 11.09
N ALA A 126 19.87 0.50 10.87
CA ALA A 126 21.07 -0.13 10.34
C ALA A 126 21.10 -0.17 8.80
N ASP A 127 19.92 -0.36 8.20
CA ASP A 127 19.76 -0.53 6.77
C ASP A 127 18.38 -0.03 6.29
N THR A 128 17.77 0.93 6.99
CA THR A 128 16.47 1.50 6.62
C THR A 128 16.66 2.72 5.72
N THR A 129 15.91 2.78 4.62
CA THR A 129 15.83 3.99 3.79
C THR A 129 14.40 4.39 3.52
N TYR A 130 14.13 5.68 3.69
CA TYR A 130 12.89 6.32 3.27
C TYR A 130 13.08 6.99 1.91
N LEU A 131 12.06 6.91 1.06
CA LEU A 131 12.03 7.58 -0.24
C LEU A 131 10.71 8.31 -0.44
N ARG A 132 10.69 9.20 -1.44
CA ARG A 132 9.46 9.82 -1.93
C ARG A 132 9.07 9.35 -3.32
N THR A 133 7.78 9.25 -3.58
CA THR A 133 7.22 9.03 -4.92
C THR A 133 6.65 10.30 -5.54
N SER A 134 6.34 10.26 -6.84
CA SER A 134 5.83 11.40 -7.59
C SER A 134 4.40 11.82 -7.27
N LYS A 135 3.62 10.91 -6.70
CA LYS A 135 2.19 11.09 -6.38
C LYS A 135 1.85 10.38 -5.07
N TYR A 136 0.78 10.81 -4.41
CA TYR A 136 0.26 10.13 -3.22
C TYR A 136 -0.22 8.70 -3.56
N ILE A 137 0.20 7.73 -2.76
CA ILE A 137 -0.12 6.30 -2.90
C ILE A 137 -1.55 6.06 -2.41
N VAL A 138 -2.46 5.69 -3.32
CA VAL A 138 -3.90 5.62 -3.00
C VAL A 138 -4.33 4.22 -2.52
N GLU A 139 -3.53 3.21 -2.82
CA GLU A 139 -3.82 1.80 -2.56
C GLU A 139 -3.78 1.47 -1.07
N GLY A 140 -2.84 2.03 -0.32
CA GLY A 140 -2.71 1.71 1.10
C GLY A 140 -1.54 2.39 1.78
N GLN A 141 -1.54 2.32 3.11
CA GLN A 141 -0.47 2.80 3.97
C GLN A 141 -0.47 2.01 5.28
N ILE A 142 0.66 2.02 5.97
CA ILE A 142 0.79 1.49 7.32
C ILE A 142 1.65 2.43 8.16
N ASP A 143 1.33 2.55 9.44
CA ASP A 143 2.11 3.35 10.37
C ASP A 143 3.35 2.56 10.83
N PRO A 144 4.53 3.19 10.92
CA PRO A 144 5.67 2.64 11.65
C PRO A 144 5.37 2.37 13.13
N LEU A 145 6.13 1.47 13.74
CA LEU A 145 6.09 1.21 15.18
C LEU A 145 6.36 2.50 15.97
N ASP A 146 5.42 2.87 16.83
CA ASP A 146 5.58 4.00 17.73
C ASP A 146 6.06 3.51 19.10
N VAL A 147 7.21 4.04 19.54
CA VAL A 147 7.83 3.69 20.81
C VAL A 147 8.12 4.99 21.54
N PRO A 148 7.53 5.20 22.73
CA PRO A 148 7.73 6.42 23.50
C PRO A 148 9.21 6.67 23.81
N ASN A 149 9.61 7.94 23.78
CA ASN A 149 10.94 8.41 24.20
C ASN A 149 12.11 7.80 23.41
N LEU A 150 11.91 7.35 22.17
CA LEU A 150 13.03 6.99 21.29
C LEU A 150 13.84 8.21 20.88
N GLU A 151 15.16 8.03 20.84
CA GLU A 151 16.04 8.96 20.14
C GLU A 151 16.03 8.68 18.63
N ILE A 152 16.36 9.68 17.82
CA ILE A 152 16.51 9.48 16.37
C ILE A 152 17.73 8.60 16.15
N SER A 153 17.57 7.52 15.39
CA SER A 153 18.66 6.60 15.05
C SER A 153 19.81 7.37 14.40
N SER A 154 21.03 7.17 14.89
CA SER A 154 22.22 7.91 14.41
C SER A 154 23.48 7.06 14.28
N GLN A 155 23.36 5.72 14.32
CA GLN A 155 24.51 4.80 14.36
C GLN A 155 25.44 5.04 15.56
N ASP A 156 24.89 5.62 16.62
CA ASP A 156 25.59 5.87 17.88
C ASP A 156 25.30 4.70 18.81
N GLN A 157 26.35 4.00 19.23
CA GLN A 157 26.20 2.76 19.99
C GLN A 157 25.39 2.93 21.28
N ALA A 158 25.72 3.92 22.11
CA ALA A 158 25.06 4.08 23.40
C ALA A 158 23.58 4.42 23.24
N LYS A 159 23.27 5.29 22.25
CA LYS A 159 21.89 5.68 21.94
C LYS A 159 21.10 4.53 21.35
N ASP A 160 21.67 3.82 20.39
CA ASP A 160 20.98 2.74 19.69
C ASP A 160 20.82 1.50 20.60
N GLU A 161 21.75 1.21 21.51
CA GLU A 161 21.58 0.22 22.58
C GLU A 161 20.42 0.61 23.52
N ALA A 162 20.34 1.88 23.93
CA ALA A 162 19.22 2.36 24.75
C ALA A 162 17.88 2.32 24.00
N ASN A 163 17.87 2.61 22.69
CA ASN A 163 16.69 2.47 21.84
C ASN A 163 16.27 1.00 21.69
N ALA A 164 17.21 0.07 21.52
CA ALA A 164 16.93 -1.36 21.43
C ALA A 164 16.19 -1.88 22.68
N ASN A 165 16.60 -1.45 23.88
CA ASN A 165 15.91 -1.79 25.13
C ASN A 165 14.46 -1.28 25.15
N LYS A 166 14.22 -0.02 24.75
CA LYS A 166 12.87 0.56 24.68
C LYS A 166 11.98 -0.16 23.66
N ILE A 167 12.55 -0.62 22.55
CA ILE A 167 11.84 -1.41 21.53
C ILE A 167 11.47 -2.79 22.10
N GLU A 168 12.38 -3.43 22.82
CA GLU A 168 12.08 -4.70 23.50
C GLU A 168 10.95 -4.54 24.53
N ASP A 169 11.01 -3.49 25.35
CA ASP A 169 9.94 -3.16 26.30
C ASP A 169 8.59 -2.98 25.58
N ARG A 170 8.58 -2.32 24.42
CA ARG A 170 7.36 -2.20 23.61
C ARG A 170 6.81 -3.56 23.16
N PHE A 171 7.66 -4.48 22.74
CA PHE A 171 7.21 -5.84 22.39
C PHE A 171 6.70 -6.60 23.63
N ARG A 172 7.31 -6.41 24.80
CA ARG A 172 6.78 -6.96 26.06
C ARG A 172 5.39 -6.39 26.37
N ASP A 173 5.15 -5.10 26.14
CA ASP A 173 3.83 -4.50 26.33
C ASP A 173 2.78 -5.06 25.35
N ILE A 174 3.14 -5.25 24.07
CA ILE A 174 2.29 -5.91 23.07
C ILE A 174 1.94 -7.32 23.52
N LYS A 175 2.92 -8.12 23.97
CA LYS A 175 2.66 -9.43 24.55
C LYS A 175 1.71 -9.36 25.74
N ASN A 176 2.00 -8.51 26.71
CA ASN A 176 1.23 -8.41 27.95
C ASN A 176 -0.21 -7.93 27.72
N SER A 177 -0.47 -7.26 26.60
CA SER A 177 -1.82 -6.87 26.15
C SER A 177 -2.49 -7.90 25.22
N GLY A 178 -1.94 -9.12 25.11
CA GLY A 178 -2.54 -10.23 24.38
C GLY A 178 -2.11 -10.35 22.91
N GLY A 179 -1.07 -9.64 22.48
CA GLY A 179 -0.56 -9.66 21.10
C GLY A 179 0.36 -10.83 20.75
N ALA A 180 0.63 -11.73 21.71
CA ALA A 180 1.56 -12.84 21.53
C ALA A 180 0.87 -14.22 21.56
N SER A 181 1.48 -15.18 20.87
CA SER A 181 1.23 -16.61 21.03
C SER A 181 2.36 -17.19 21.89
N GLY A 182 2.09 -17.43 23.17
CA GLY A 182 3.13 -17.79 24.14
C GLY A 182 4.15 -16.66 24.34
N GLU A 183 5.42 -16.94 24.07
CA GLU A 183 6.54 -15.99 24.19
C GLU A 183 6.85 -15.24 22.88
N ASN A 184 6.08 -15.48 21.82
CA ASN A 184 6.36 -14.97 20.49
C ASN A 184 5.25 -14.05 19.98
N ILE A 185 5.63 -12.94 19.37
CA ILE A 185 4.72 -12.07 18.63
C ILE A 185 4.73 -12.50 17.17
N LEU A 186 3.55 -12.78 16.62
CA LEU A 186 3.41 -13.09 15.21
C LEU A 186 3.58 -11.81 14.38
N THR A 187 4.38 -11.92 13.34
CA THR A 187 4.62 -10.87 12.36
C THR A 187 4.40 -11.39 10.95
N TYR A 188 3.89 -10.52 10.10
CA TYR A 188 3.41 -10.86 8.78
C TYR A 188 4.24 -10.14 7.74
N GLU A 189 4.86 -10.91 6.86
CA GLU A 189 5.68 -10.45 5.77
C GLU A 189 5.03 -10.90 4.45
N ALA A 190 5.27 -10.15 3.38
CA ALA A 190 5.03 -10.61 2.02
C ALA A 190 6.00 -9.93 1.05
N GLY A 191 6.61 -10.75 0.20
CA GLY A 191 7.67 -10.37 -0.74
C GLY A 191 7.60 -11.17 -2.04
N THR A 192 8.48 -10.86 -2.99
CA THR A 192 8.65 -11.63 -4.24
C THR A 192 10.08 -12.14 -4.43
N GLY A 193 10.69 -12.63 -3.35
CA GLY A 193 11.87 -13.48 -3.47
C GLY A 193 11.61 -14.65 -4.43
N SER A 194 12.67 -15.16 -5.04
CA SER A 194 12.67 -16.31 -5.96
C SER A 194 12.11 -17.60 -5.32
N LEU A 195 10.92 -17.94 -5.71
CA LEU A 195 10.18 -19.11 -5.32
C LEU A 195 10.93 -20.45 -5.42
N ALA A 196 10.82 -21.18 -4.32
CA ALA A 196 11.13 -22.58 -4.12
C ALA A 196 9.99 -23.24 -3.33
N LEU A 197 9.79 -24.53 -3.54
CA LEU A 197 8.77 -25.32 -2.83
C LEU A 197 9.46 -26.46 -2.09
N GLU A 198 9.17 -26.62 -0.81
CA GLU A 198 9.69 -27.72 0.00
C GLU A 198 8.56 -28.60 0.52
N LYS A 199 8.86 -29.87 0.74
CA LYS A 199 8.04 -30.78 1.55
C LYS A 199 8.96 -31.31 2.65
N PRO A 200 8.90 -30.77 3.87
CA PRO A 200 9.67 -31.29 4.99
C PRO A 200 9.37 -32.79 5.13
N LYS A 201 10.40 -33.63 5.08
CA LYS A 201 10.25 -35.07 5.32
C LYS A 201 10.00 -35.29 6.81
N SER A 202 9.14 -36.25 7.17
CA SER A 202 8.87 -36.60 8.57
C SER A 202 10.15 -37.01 9.30
N ASP A 203 10.23 -36.69 10.60
CA ASP A 203 11.36 -36.92 11.52
C ASP A 203 11.91 -38.38 11.58
N THR A 204 11.27 -39.34 10.90
CA THR A 204 11.70 -40.74 10.81
C THR A 204 12.83 -41.00 9.81
N ASP A 205 13.11 -40.10 8.87
CA ASP A 205 14.10 -40.35 7.80
C ASP A 205 15.49 -39.73 8.08
N GLY A 206 15.74 -39.26 9.30
CA GLY A 206 17.09 -39.00 9.81
C GLY A 206 17.84 -37.78 9.26
N PHE A 207 17.28 -37.00 8.33
CA PHE A 207 17.82 -35.70 7.92
C PHE A 207 16.70 -34.76 7.47
N ALA A 208 16.38 -33.74 8.27
CA ALA A 208 15.74 -32.53 7.76
C ALA A 208 16.84 -31.66 7.10
N GLU A 209 17.49 -32.16 6.05
CA GLU A 209 18.34 -31.31 5.21
C GLU A 209 17.43 -30.37 4.43
N VAL A 210 17.21 -29.19 5.01
CA VAL A 210 16.61 -28.07 4.31
C VAL A 210 17.74 -27.37 3.57
N MET A 211 17.59 -27.20 2.25
CA MET A 211 18.58 -26.49 1.43
C MET A 211 18.87 -25.11 2.03
N SER A 212 20.14 -24.80 2.29
CA SER A 212 20.54 -23.49 2.80
C SER A 212 20.22 -22.39 1.79
N ALA A 213 20.10 -21.13 2.25
CA ALA A 213 19.91 -20.00 1.33
C ALA A 213 21.06 -19.93 0.30
N THR A 214 22.29 -20.17 0.76
CA THR A 214 23.49 -20.20 -0.09
C THR A 214 23.50 -21.35 -1.10
N GLU A 215 23.03 -22.55 -0.73
CA GLU A 215 22.88 -23.64 -1.69
C GLU A 215 21.82 -23.34 -2.75
N PHE A 216 20.76 -22.61 -2.38
CA PHE A 216 19.73 -22.19 -3.32
C PHE A 216 20.24 -21.12 -4.30
N GLU A 217 20.98 -20.12 -3.81
CA GLU A 217 21.62 -19.08 -4.62
C GLU A 217 22.49 -19.69 -5.74
N ASN A 218 23.20 -20.77 -5.44
CA ASN A 218 24.06 -21.47 -6.41
C ASN A 218 23.29 -22.20 -7.53
N GLN A 219 21.97 -22.35 -7.44
CA GLN A 219 21.15 -23.07 -8.42
C GLN A 219 20.61 -22.20 -9.58
N ASN A 220 20.77 -20.88 -9.54
CA ASN A 220 20.33 -19.95 -10.60
C ASN A 220 18.82 -20.08 -10.98
N ILE A 221 17.95 -20.39 -10.03
CA ILE A 221 16.50 -20.53 -10.28
C ILE A 221 15.84 -19.15 -10.32
N VAL A 222 15.12 -18.83 -11.40
CA VAL A 222 14.45 -17.52 -11.62
C VAL A 222 12.94 -17.72 -11.72
N ASN A 223 12.27 -17.94 -10.59
CA ASN A 223 10.82 -17.94 -10.49
C ASN A 223 10.45 -17.07 -9.32
N ASN A 224 9.55 -16.08 -9.43
CA ASN A 224 9.16 -15.25 -8.29
C ASN A 224 7.64 -15.23 -8.16
N ALA A 225 7.14 -15.27 -6.93
CA ALA A 225 5.73 -15.10 -6.64
C ALA A 225 5.55 -14.25 -5.38
N LEU A 226 4.49 -13.44 -5.34
CA LEU A 226 4.15 -12.67 -4.15
C LEU A 226 3.56 -13.63 -3.12
N GLY A 227 4.40 -14.05 -2.17
CA GLY A 227 4.06 -15.00 -1.13
C GLY A 227 4.17 -14.37 0.26
N ALA A 228 3.27 -14.74 1.15
CA ALA A 228 3.29 -14.27 2.53
C ALA A 228 4.11 -15.21 3.41
N SER A 229 4.73 -14.67 4.44
CA SER A 229 5.43 -15.40 5.48
C SER A 229 4.93 -14.97 6.85
N VAL A 230 4.69 -15.96 7.73
CA VAL A 230 4.43 -15.72 9.15
C VAL A 230 5.73 -15.96 9.89
N ASN A 231 6.14 -14.99 10.69
CA ASN A 231 7.37 -15.03 11.45
C ASN A 231 7.09 -14.75 12.93
N GLU A 232 8.07 -15.03 13.76
CA GLU A 232 7.99 -14.94 15.21
C GLU A 232 9.09 -14.05 15.73
N ILE A 233 8.72 -12.99 16.46
CA ILE A 233 9.63 -12.18 17.26
C ILE A 233 9.56 -12.72 18.68
N GLY A 234 10.66 -13.28 19.18
CA GLY A 234 10.77 -13.64 20.59
C GLY A 234 10.84 -12.37 21.43
N VAL A 235 10.02 -12.25 22.48
CA VAL A 235 9.95 -11.00 23.29
C VAL A 235 11.18 -10.72 24.13
N ALA A 236 12.06 -11.71 24.30
CA ALA A 236 13.38 -11.52 24.90
C ALA A 236 14.41 -11.46 23.79
N TYR A 237 15.28 -10.44 23.82
CA TYR A 237 16.28 -10.20 22.77
C TYR A 237 15.64 -9.91 21.40
N SER A 238 14.44 -9.33 21.38
CA SER A 238 13.70 -8.99 20.16
C SER A 238 14.42 -7.94 19.31
N ALA A 239 15.16 -7.06 19.97
CA ALA A 239 15.88 -5.95 19.36
C ALA A 239 17.29 -5.85 19.95
N VAL A 240 18.30 -5.72 19.09
CA VAL A 240 19.71 -5.65 19.53
C VAL A 240 20.47 -4.64 18.69
N TYR A 241 21.30 -3.82 19.33
CA TYR A 241 22.33 -3.05 18.65
C TYR A 241 23.54 -3.93 18.36
N LYS A 242 24.09 -3.85 17.14
CA LYS A 242 25.17 -4.75 16.74
C LYS A 242 26.47 -4.49 17.52
N THR A 243 26.96 -5.55 18.21
CA THR A 243 28.40 -5.84 18.42
C THR A 243 28.82 -7.30 18.18
N HIS A 244 27.91 -8.26 17.90
CA HIS A 244 28.25 -9.71 17.93
C HIS A 244 27.75 -10.64 16.80
N TYR A 245 27.21 -10.13 15.68
CA TYR A 245 26.83 -10.99 14.53
C TYR A 245 27.68 -10.69 13.29
N SER A 246 28.33 -11.72 12.74
CA SER A 246 29.17 -11.64 11.53
C SER A 246 28.36 -11.55 10.23
N SER A 247 27.09 -11.96 10.24
CA SER A 247 26.21 -12.02 9.07
C SER A 247 25.52 -10.69 8.69
N VAL A 248 25.53 -9.67 9.57
CA VAL A 248 25.03 -8.31 9.29
C VAL A 248 26.15 -7.30 9.48
N SER A 249 26.42 -6.41 8.51
CA SER A 249 27.67 -5.61 8.51
C SER A 249 27.55 -4.22 9.13
N LYS A 250 26.37 -3.58 9.11
CA LYS A 250 26.18 -2.16 9.44
C LYS A 250 25.76 -1.92 10.91
N PRO A 251 26.24 -0.85 11.57
CA PRO A 251 25.80 -0.45 12.91
C PRO A 251 24.35 0.06 12.89
N GLY A 252 23.60 -0.24 13.95
CA GLY A 252 22.20 0.14 14.13
C GLY A 252 21.41 -0.95 14.86
N VAL A 253 20.11 -0.71 15.06
CA VAL A 253 19.20 -1.64 15.75
C VAL A 253 18.57 -2.61 14.75
N TYR A 254 18.67 -3.90 15.06
CA TYR A 254 18.05 -4.99 14.29
C TYR A 254 16.99 -5.70 15.10
N LEU A 255 15.96 -6.19 14.41
CA LEU A 255 15.02 -7.18 14.93
C LEU A 255 15.45 -8.57 14.49
N PHE A 256 15.34 -9.53 15.41
CA PHE A 256 15.64 -10.94 15.17
C PHE A 256 14.35 -11.75 15.18
N MET A 257 14.12 -12.50 14.12
CA MET A 257 12.88 -13.21 13.89
C MET A 257 13.16 -14.62 13.40
N THR A 258 12.21 -15.52 13.59
CA THR A 258 12.28 -16.86 12.98
C THR A 258 11.01 -17.15 12.19
N SER A 259 11.12 -17.92 11.11
CA SER A 259 9.93 -18.34 10.37
C SER A 259 9.06 -19.26 11.24
N ASN A 260 7.76 -18.97 11.31
CA ASN A 260 6.82 -19.82 12.03
C ASN A 260 6.80 -21.21 11.38
N ARG A 261 6.86 -22.27 12.19
CA ARG A 261 6.99 -23.64 11.68
C ARG A 261 5.69 -24.20 11.10
N ASP A 262 4.55 -23.75 11.61
CA ASP A 262 3.24 -24.26 11.20
C ASP A 262 2.74 -23.56 9.92
N PHE A 263 3.11 -22.30 9.70
CA PHE A 263 2.89 -21.57 8.45
C PHE A 263 4.22 -21.12 7.83
N ARG A 264 5.06 -22.11 7.49
CA ARG A 264 6.43 -21.85 7.04
C ARG A 264 6.50 -21.36 5.59
N ASN A 265 6.99 -20.13 5.43
CA ASN A 265 7.57 -19.63 4.19
C ASN A 265 8.91 -18.96 4.53
N ARG A 266 10.03 -19.59 4.18
CA ARG A 266 11.36 -19.04 4.44
C ARG A 266 11.61 -17.88 3.50
N LEU A 267 12.04 -16.77 4.07
CA LEU A 267 12.51 -15.63 3.29
C LEU A 267 13.89 -15.98 2.75
N LEU A 268 14.14 -15.71 1.47
CA LEU A 268 15.49 -15.74 0.94
C LEU A 268 15.78 -14.36 0.30
N PRO A 269 16.91 -14.14 -0.39
CA PRO A 269 17.18 -12.79 -0.84
C PRO A 269 16.15 -12.36 -1.94
N GLY A 270 16.11 -11.11 -2.36
CA GLY A 270 14.99 -10.62 -3.21
C GLY A 270 13.68 -10.35 -2.46
N ASP A 271 13.47 -10.95 -1.27
CA ASP A 271 12.55 -10.42 -0.26
C ASP A 271 13.10 -9.18 0.45
N SER A 272 14.40 -8.90 0.30
CA SER A 272 15.06 -7.73 0.88
C SER A 272 14.23 -6.44 0.71
N GLY A 273 14.03 -5.74 1.82
CA GLY A 273 13.22 -4.53 1.90
C GLY A 273 11.74 -4.76 2.20
N SER A 274 11.25 -6.00 2.19
CA SER A 274 9.88 -6.29 2.54
C SER A 274 9.57 -5.98 4.00
N GLY A 275 8.38 -5.43 4.23
CA GLY A 275 7.97 -4.96 5.56
C GLY A 275 7.45 -6.08 6.44
N PHE A 276 7.75 -6.01 7.73
CA PHE A 276 7.17 -6.89 8.77
C PHE A 276 6.04 -6.18 9.50
N PHE A 277 4.83 -6.73 9.44
CA PHE A 277 3.64 -6.14 10.07
C PHE A 277 3.28 -6.88 11.36
N VAL A 278 3.10 -6.14 12.44
CA VAL A 278 2.65 -6.65 13.75
C VAL A 278 1.35 -5.96 14.12
N TYR A 279 0.41 -6.68 14.74
CA TYR A 279 -0.72 -6.03 15.38
C TYR A 279 -0.31 -5.57 16.78
N ASP A 280 -0.14 -4.26 16.95
CA ASP A 280 0.16 -3.65 18.22
C ASP A 280 -1.13 -3.59 19.06
N THR A 281 -1.26 -4.50 20.02
CA THR A 281 -2.42 -4.59 20.93
C THR A 281 -2.48 -3.47 21.96
N VAL A 282 -1.42 -2.69 22.15
CA VAL A 282 -1.48 -1.50 23.00
C VAL A 282 -2.09 -0.34 22.22
N ALA A 283 -1.68 -0.18 20.95
CA ALA A 283 -2.22 0.85 20.06
C ALA A 283 -3.50 0.44 19.30
N GLN A 284 -3.90 -0.84 19.39
CA GLN A 284 -5.04 -1.44 18.68
C GLN A 284 -4.99 -1.21 17.17
N LYS A 285 -3.82 -1.40 16.56
CA LYS A 285 -3.64 -1.25 15.10
C LYS A 285 -2.48 -2.09 14.56
N TRP A 286 -2.52 -2.37 13.27
CA TRP A 286 -1.37 -2.89 12.54
C TRP A 286 -0.27 -1.83 12.39
N VAL A 287 0.98 -2.22 12.64
CA VAL A 287 2.17 -1.39 12.51
C VAL A 287 3.28 -2.10 11.74
N LEU A 288 4.08 -1.34 11.00
CA LEU A 288 5.32 -1.80 10.41
C LEU A 288 6.44 -1.72 11.45
N VAL A 289 7.09 -2.85 11.75
CA VAL A 289 8.16 -2.91 12.77
C VAL A 289 9.56 -2.88 12.17
N GLY A 290 9.73 -3.34 10.93
CA GLY A 290 11.04 -3.39 10.29
C GLY A 290 10.96 -3.79 8.83
N VAL A 291 12.07 -3.64 8.13
CA VAL A 291 12.25 -4.09 6.73
C VAL A 291 13.31 -5.18 6.68
N LEU A 292 13.07 -6.24 5.91
CA LEU A 292 14.01 -7.36 5.79
C LEU A 292 15.36 -6.88 5.26
N THR A 293 16.42 -7.18 6.01
CA THR A 293 17.80 -6.80 5.68
C THR A 293 18.67 -8.01 5.39
N GLY A 294 18.41 -9.15 6.04
CA GLY A 294 19.19 -10.37 5.84
C GLY A 294 18.45 -11.61 6.32
N VAL A 295 18.93 -12.75 5.87
CA VAL A 295 18.36 -14.08 6.14
C VAL A 295 19.49 -15.06 6.46
N GLU A 296 19.23 -16.01 7.36
CA GLU A 296 20.17 -17.09 7.73
C GLU A 296 19.36 -18.33 8.14
N ASP A 297 19.25 -19.29 7.23
CA ASP A 297 18.47 -20.52 7.36
C ASP A 297 16.98 -20.31 7.69
N ASN A 298 16.64 -20.30 8.99
CA ASN A 298 15.30 -20.06 9.53
C ASN A 298 15.20 -18.72 10.28
N LYS A 299 16.31 -17.99 10.39
CA LYS A 299 16.41 -16.69 11.05
C LYS A 299 16.29 -15.58 10.01
N ASN A 300 15.56 -14.55 10.38
CA ASN A 300 15.34 -13.36 9.58
C ASN A 300 15.79 -12.14 10.39
N TYR A 301 16.51 -11.24 9.74
CA TYR A 301 17.02 -10.01 10.32
C TYR A 301 16.36 -8.82 9.65
N ALA A 302 15.72 -7.96 10.43
CA ALA A 302 15.11 -6.75 9.92
C ALA A 302 15.77 -5.50 10.50
N SER A 303 16.04 -4.50 9.68
CA SER A 303 16.36 -3.16 10.17
C SER A 303 15.10 -2.52 10.74
N ILE A 304 15.18 -1.95 11.95
CA ILE A 304 14.02 -1.35 12.62
C ILE A 304 13.44 -0.19 11.80
N VAL A 305 12.11 -0.07 11.80
CA VAL A 305 11.38 1.09 11.29
C VAL A 305 10.52 1.67 12.41
N THR A 306 10.77 2.93 12.78
CA THR A 306 10.08 3.59 13.88
C THR A 306 9.39 4.88 13.43
N ALA A 307 8.30 5.23 14.11
CA ALA A 307 7.60 6.50 13.87
C ALA A 307 8.51 7.69 14.17
N ARG A 308 9.42 7.55 15.14
CA ARG A 308 10.40 8.57 15.50
C ARG A 308 11.31 8.93 14.32
N ASP A 309 11.91 7.92 13.70
CA ASP A 309 12.81 8.10 12.56
C ASP A 309 12.06 8.57 11.32
N PHE A 310 10.89 7.99 11.04
CA PHE A 310 10.07 8.40 9.91
C PHE A 310 9.61 9.86 10.02
N ASN A 311 9.18 10.31 11.20
CA ASN A 311 8.76 11.71 11.40
C ASN A 311 9.93 12.68 11.26
N ASP A 312 11.13 12.28 11.66
CA ASP A 312 12.34 13.07 11.45
C ASP A 312 12.69 13.19 9.95
N TYR A 313 12.49 12.15 9.15
CA TYR A 313 12.63 12.22 7.70
C TYR A 313 11.52 13.08 7.06
N LYS A 314 10.27 12.80 7.42
CA LYS A 314 9.07 13.41 6.84
C LYS A 314 9.07 14.93 6.99
N LYS A 315 9.50 15.47 8.15
CA LYS A 315 9.48 16.92 8.42
C LYS A 315 10.30 17.74 7.42
N GLU A 316 11.34 17.16 6.80
CA GLU A 316 12.15 17.87 5.80
C GLU A 316 11.32 18.21 4.55
N TYR A 317 10.29 17.41 4.29
CA TYR A 317 9.39 17.50 3.15
C TYR A 317 8.04 18.13 3.49
N GLU A 318 7.87 18.67 4.70
CA GLU A 318 6.66 19.39 5.08
C GLU A 318 6.92 20.89 5.17
N ASN A 319 5.93 21.68 4.75
CA ASN A 319 5.88 23.13 4.90
C ASN A 319 4.62 23.48 5.70
N LEU A 320 4.79 23.93 6.94
CA LEU A 320 3.68 24.48 7.72
C LEU A 320 3.32 25.85 7.16
N VAL A 321 2.18 25.93 6.49
CA VAL A 321 1.76 27.17 5.84
C VAL A 321 1.44 28.21 6.90
N SER A 322 1.98 29.42 6.72
CA SER A 322 1.77 30.55 7.64
C SER A 322 0.84 31.59 7.01
N GLY A 323 0.12 32.32 7.86
CA GLY A 323 -0.80 33.37 7.43
C GLY A 323 -2.19 32.87 7.02
N VAL A 324 -3.08 33.83 6.74
CA VAL A 324 -4.47 33.61 6.32
C VAL A 324 -4.67 33.97 4.86
N ASN A 325 -5.65 33.34 4.19
CA ASN A 325 -5.98 33.59 2.77
C ASN A 325 -4.73 33.46 1.86
N VAL A 326 -4.16 32.27 1.86
CA VAL A 326 -2.83 31.97 1.33
C VAL A 326 -2.83 32.07 -0.21
N LEU A 327 -1.80 32.71 -0.77
CA LEU A 327 -1.59 32.75 -2.22
C LEU A 327 -0.79 31.54 -2.70
N GLY A 328 -1.03 31.09 -3.93
CA GLY A 328 -0.37 29.93 -4.52
C GLY A 328 1.16 30.04 -4.56
N ASN A 329 1.71 31.24 -4.70
CA ASN A 329 3.15 31.50 -4.69
C ASN A 329 3.80 31.40 -3.29
N ALA A 330 3.01 31.35 -2.22
CA ALA A 330 3.51 31.08 -0.87
C ALA A 330 3.69 29.57 -0.60
N LEU A 331 3.22 28.71 -1.51
CA LEU A 331 3.39 27.27 -1.41
C LEU A 331 4.78 26.85 -1.86
N VAL A 332 5.36 25.89 -1.15
CA VAL A 332 6.74 25.45 -1.38
C VAL A 332 6.74 24.21 -2.27
N GLN A 333 7.45 24.30 -3.39
CA GLN A 333 7.65 23.18 -4.31
C GLN A 333 8.42 22.03 -3.62
N ASN A 334 8.09 20.79 -3.99
CA ASN A 334 8.65 19.55 -3.44
C ASN A 334 8.40 19.34 -1.94
N LYS A 335 7.50 20.13 -1.33
CA LYS A 335 7.02 19.93 0.03
C LYS A 335 5.51 19.74 0.06
N ASP A 336 5.06 18.92 0.99
CA ASP A 336 3.65 18.88 1.37
C ASP A 336 3.33 20.17 2.12
N ASN A 337 2.42 20.97 1.56
CA ASN A 337 1.99 22.24 2.15
C ASN A 337 0.84 21.97 3.10
N ILE A 338 1.09 22.13 4.39
CA ILE A 338 0.20 21.74 5.48
C ILE A 338 -0.63 22.93 5.92
N PHE A 339 -1.96 22.79 5.77
CA PHE A 339 -2.97 23.76 6.17
C PHE A 339 -3.72 23.28 7.40
N SER A 340 -4.18 24.24 8.20
CA SER A 340 -5.06 24.04 9.35
C SER A 340 -6.06 25.18 9.42
N SER A 341 -7.09 25.08 10.25
CA SER A 341 -8.09 26.14 10.42
C SER A 341 -7.51 27.53 10.75
N ALA A 342 -6.28 27.62 11.25
CA ALA A 342 -5.58 28.88 11.48
C ALA A 342 -5.20 29.63 10.19
N ASN A 343 -5.20 28.96 9.03
CA ASN A 343 -4.90 29.57 7.73
C ASN A 343 -6.11 30.24 7.06
N GLY A 344 -7.24 30.35 7.77
CA GLY A 344 -8.50 30.83 7.21
C GLY A 344 -9.17 29.77 6.34
N SER A 345 -9.78 30.19 5.24
CA SER A 345 -10.62 29.30 4.41
C SER A 345 -10.29 29.35 2.91
N ASN A 346 -9.28 30.12 2.49
CA ASN A 346 -9.00 30.33 1.07
C ASN A 346 -7.54 30.07 0.72
N ILE A 347 -7.34 29.39 -0.40
CA ILE A 347 -6.08 29.28 -1.13
C ILE A 347 -6.33 29.86 -2.53
N THR A 348 -5.57 30.85 -2.98
CA THR A 348 -5.81 31.52 -4.26
C THR A 348 -4.61 31.40 -5.20
N LEU A 349 -4.80 30.77 -6.36
CA LEU A 349 -3.78 30.64 -7.39
C LEU A 349 -3.81 31.83 -8.36
N ASN A 350 -2.74 32.62 -8.36
CA ASN A 350 -2.53 33.74 -9.30
C ASN A 350 -1.66 33.37 -10.51
N SER A 351 -1.08 32.18 -10.49
CA SER A 351 -0.36 31.53 -11.59
C SER A 351 -0.56 30.02 -11.50
N ASN A 352 -0.20 29.30 -12.56
CA ASN A 352 -0.23 27.84 -12.55
C ASN A 352 0.62 27.29 -11.40
N LEU A 353 0.06 26.34 -10.64
CA LEU A 353 0.69 25.75 -9.49
C LEU A 353 1.48 24.50 -9.89
N ASP A 354 2.79 24.53 -9.65
CA ASP A 354 3.69 23.38 -9.72
C ASP A 354 4.33 23.15 -8.35
N LEU A 355 3.89 22.09 -7.67
CA LEU A 355 4.45 21.63 -6.39
C LEU A 355 5.46 20.48 -6.56
N GLY A 356 5.81 20.08 -7.79
CA GLY A 356 6.71 18.96 -8.04
C GLY A 356 6.21 17.68 -7.36
N HIS A 357 7.00 17.17 -6.41
CA HIS A 357 6.65 16.01 -5.58
C HIS A 357 5.88 16.36 -4.29
N GLY A 358 5.56 17.64 -4.08
CA GLY A 358 4.75 18.12 -2.96
C GLY A 358 3.25 18.09 -3.24
N GLY A 359 2.44 17.93 -2.20
CA GLY A 359 0.98 18.05 -2.31
C GLY A 359 0.39 19.11 -1.37
N ILE A 360 -0.94 19.09 -1.26
CA ILE A 360 -1.71 19.96 -0.37
C ILE A 360 -2.33 19.07 0.71
N VAL A 361 -2.06 19.39 1.97
CA VAL A 361 -2.55 18.65 3.12
C VAL A 361 -3.44 19.56 3.96
N VAL A 362 -4.66 19.15 4.26
CA VAL A 362 -5.60 19.89 5.11
C VAL A 362 -5.79 19.11 6.40
N ASN A 363 -5.13 19.53 7.48
CA ASN A 363 -5.23 18.89 8.80
C ASN A 363 -6.53 19.23 9.53
N SER A 364 -7.08 20.42 9.32
CA SER A 364 -8.34 20.86 9.92
C SER A 364 -8.93 22.05 9.16
N GLY A 365 -10.24 22.26 9.30
CA GLY A 365 -10.95 23.39 8.70
C GLY A 365 -11.49 23.13 7.30
N ASP A 366 -12.22 24.12 6.78
CA ASP A 366 -12.85 24.09 5.47
C ASP A 366 -12.18 25.09 4.55
N PHE A 367 -11.59 24.59 3.47
CA PHE A 367 -10.82 25.37 2.52
C PHE A 367 -11.51 25.44 1.17
N THR A 368 -11.29 26.53 0.44
CA THR A 368 -11.60 26.66 -0.97
C THR A 368 -10.32 26.99 -1.72
N LEU A 369 -9.96 26.15 -2.70
CA LEU A 369 -8.89 26.40 -3.65
C LEU A 369 -9.50 27.11 -4.87
N ASN A 370 -9.16 28.38 -5.02
CA ASN A 370 -9.62 29.28 -6.07
C ASN A 370 -8.47 29.65 -7.02
N SER A 371 -8.82 30.22 -8.16
CA SER A 371 -7.86 30.81 -9.08
C SER A 371 -8.30 32.20 -9.52
N THR A 372 -7.31 33.07 -9.75
CA THR A 372 -7.43 34.24 -10.60
C THR A 372 -6.81 33.95 -11.97
N ASN A 373 -7.36 34.59 -13.03
CA ASN A 373 -6.86 34.51 -14.41
C ASN A 373 -6.84 33.10 -15.04
N GLY A 374 -7.68 32.17 -14.56
CA GLY A 374 -7.77 30.82 -15.13
C GLY A 374 -6.53 29.95 -14.87
N SER A 375 -5.76 30.28 -13.83
CA SER A 375 -4.63 29.47 -13.36
C SER A 375 -5.08 28.07 -12.96
N LYS A 376 -4.20 27.09 -13.18
CA LYS A 376 -4.48 25.67 -12.98
C LYS A 376 -3.48 24.99 -12.06
N ILE A 377 -3.81 23.80 -11.59
CA ILE A 377 -2.83 22.91 -10.95
C ILE A 377 -2.09 22.17 -12.06
N ALA A 378 -0.85 22.56 -12.35
CA ALA A 378 -0.03 21.96 -13.39
C ALA A 378 0.63 20.67 -12.91
N LYS A 379 1.15 20.65 -11.68
CA LYS A 379 1.83 19.47 -11.10
C LYS A 379 1.76 19.49 -9.58
N PHE A 380 1.45 18.35 -8.99
CA PHE A 380 1.43 18.13 -7.53
C PHE A 380 1.30 16.64 -7.23
N ALA A 381 1.61 16.23 -5.99
CA ALA A 381 1.53 14.85 -5.55
C ALA A 381 0.10 14.37 -5.26
N GLY A 382 -0.76 15.24 -4.73
CA GLY A 382 -2.14 14.91 -4.38
C GLY A 382 -2.71 15.79 -3.27
N PHE A 383 -3.90 15.41 -2.80
CA PHE A 383 -4.59 15.97 -1.65
C PHE A 383 -4.68 14.94 -0.52
N ASP A 384 -4.33 15.35 0.70
CA ASP A 384 -4.58 14.59 1.93
C ASP A 384 -5.44 15.44 2.87
N ILE A 385 -6.68 15.03 3.10
CA ILE A 385 -7.67 15.82 3.85
C ILE A 385 -8.09 15.03 5.09
N ALA A 386 -7.80 15.56 6.27
CA ALA A 386 -8.10 14.91 7.54
C ALA A 386 -9.61 14.77 7.78
N GLY A 387 -9.99 13.81 8.63
CA GLY A 387 -11.39 13.62 9.04
C GLY A 387 -11.95 14.91 9.67
N GLY A 388 -13.16 15.30 9.26
CA GLY A 388 -13.79 16.55 9.69
C GLY A 388 -13.32 17.82 8.97
N ALA A 389 -12.36 17.71 8.05
CA ALA A 389 -11.94 18.81 7.18
C ALA A 389 -12.50 18.66 5.75
N SER A 390 -12.53 19.77 5.01
CA SER A 390 -12.92 19.78 3.61
C SER A 390 -12.09 20.72 2.73
N LEU A 391 -12.03 20.40 1.43
CA LEU A 391 -11.46 21.27 0.41
C LEU A 391 -12.43 21.36 -0.78
N ASN A 392 -12.92 22.55 -1.07
CA ASN A 392 -13.62 22.86 -2.31
C ASN A 392 -12.61 23.20 -3.42
N LEU A 393 -12.59 22.39 -4.46
CA LEU A 393 -11.74 22.53 -5.64
C LEU A 393 -12.50 23.27 -6.74
N ASN A 394 -12.28 24.58 -6.83
CA ASN A 394 -12.80 25.43 -7.91
C ASN A 394 -11.80 25.59 -9.06
N VAL A 395 -10.62 24.97 -8.95
CA VAL A 395 -9.53 25.06 -9.92
C VAL A 395 -9.43 23.77 -10.74
N VAL A 396 -9.11 23.89 -12.04
CA VAL A 396 -8.84 22.75 -12.91
C VAL A 396 -7.45 22.19 -12.65
N SER A 397 -7.34 20.86 -12.52
CA SER A 397 -6.06 20.15 -12.48
C SER A 397 -5.71 19.56 -13.85
N ASP A 398 -4.57 19.97 -14.40
CA ASP A 398 -4.02 19.44 -15.66
C ASP A 398 -3.18 18.16 -15.44
N THR A 399 -3.21 17.59 -14.24
CA THR A 399 -2.54 16.33 -13.88
C THR A 399 -3.48 15.46 -13.04
N SER A 400 -3.18 14.16 -12.88
CA SER A 400 -4.03 13.27 -12.08
C SER A 400 -4.17 13.77 -10.65
N VAL A 401 -5.40 13.76 -10.13
CA VAL A 401 -5.71 14.10 -8.75
C VAL A 401 -5.68 12.82 -7.92
N HIS A 402 -4.77 12.75 -6.95
CA HIS A 402 -4.72 11.64 -6.00
C HIS A 402 -5.29 12.11 -4.67
N LYS A 403 -6.33 11.45 -4.15
CA LYS A 403 -7.04 11.87 -2.94
C LYS A 403 -6.92 10.82 -1.83
N LEU A 404 -6.40 11.26 -0.69
CA LEU A 404 -6.24 10.53 0.57
C LEU A 404 -6.86 11.28 1.75
N GLY A 405 -6.89 10.64 2.92
CA GLY A 405 -7.41 11.18 4.16
C GLY A 405 -8.93 11.13 4.24
N LYS A 406 -9.46 10.93 5.45
CA LYS A 406 -10.88 10.65 5.72
C LYS A 406 -11.84 11.81 5.42
N GLY A 407 -11.32 13.02 5.18
CA GLY A 407 -12.11 14.22 4.87
C GLY A 407 -12.58 14.31 3.43
N SER A 408 -13.21 15.44 3.11
CA SER A 408 -13.97 15.61 1.87
C SER A 408 -13.26 16.52 0.86
N LEU A 409 -13.15 16.06 -0.39
CA LEU A 409 -12.83 16.90 -1.54
C LEU A 409 -14.12 17.19 -2.32
N ILE A 410 -14.53 18.45 -2.38
CA ILE A 410 -15.74 18.89 -3.08
C ILE A 410 -15.29 19.46 -4.42
N VAL A 411 -15.69 18.86 -5.54
CA VAL A 411 -15.16 19.22 -6.87
C VAL A 411 -16.18 20.03 -7.62
N SER A 412 -15.92 21.34 -7.73
CA SER A 412 -16.77 22.30 -8.45
C SER A 412 -16.16 22.72 -9.81
N SER A 413 -14.95 22.26 -10.13
CA SER A 413 -14.28 22.48 -11.41
C SER A 413 -14.61 21.38 -12.44
N SER A 414 -14.56 21.72 -13.72
CA SER A 414 -14.81 20.82 -14.85
C SER A 414 -13.53 20.64 -15.70
N GLY A 415 -13.35 19.45 -16.27
CA GLY A 415 -12.22 19.12 -17.15
C GLY A 415 -10.93 18.76 -16.41
N ASN A 416 -11.02 18.26 -15.17
CA ASN A 416 -9.85 17.78 -14.45
C ASN A 416 -9.33 16.46 -15.04
N LYS A 417 -8.01 16.29 -15.03
CA LYS A 417 -7.35 15.02 -15.33
C LYS A 417 -7.64 13.94 -14.28
N PRO A 418 -7.43 12.65 -14.60
CA PRO A 418 -8.06 11.55 -13.85
C PRO A 418 -7.94 11.61 -12.34
N LEU A 419 -9.03 11.25 -11.66
CA LEU A 419 -9.06 11.05 -10.21
C LEU A 419 -8.57 9.64 -9.87
N ARG A 420 -7.67 9.53 -8.90
CA ARG A 420 -7.40 8.31 -8.14
C ARG A 420 -7.81 8.54 -6.69
N LEU A 421 -8.85 7.85 -6.25
CA LEU A 421 -9.43 7.99 -4.92
C LEU A 421 -9.05 6.78 -4.06
N GLY A 422 -8.25 7.04 -3.02
CA GLY A 422 -7.85 6.04 -2.04
C GLY A 422 -8.67 6.10 -0.77
N GLU A 423 -8.95 7.30 -0.23
CA GLU A 423 -9.60 7.43 1.09
C GLU A 423 -10.46 8.70 1.19
N GLY A 424 -11.50 8.62 2.02
CA GLY A 424 -12.41 9.71 2.34
C GLY A 424 -13.45 9.93 1.26
N VAL A 425 -13.96 11.15 1.17
CA VAL A 425 -15.07 11.48 0.27
C VAL A 425 -14.59 12.37 -0.87
N VAL A 426 -15.05 12.09 -2.09
CA VAL A 426 -15.03 13.03 -3.21
C VAL A 426 -16.47 13.28 -3.65
N GLU A 427 -16.92 14.53 -3.60
CA GLU A 427 -18.26 14.93 -4.05
C GLU A 427 -18.15 15.68 -5.38
N LEU A 428 -18.81 15.19 -6.43
CA LEU A 428 -18.79 15.81 -7.76
C LEU A 428 -19.94 16.82 -7.89
N ARG A 429 -19.62 18.11 -7.93
CA ARG A 429 -20.60 19.22 -8.06
C ARG A 429 -20.58 19.91 -9.43
N ALA A 430 -19.76 19.43 -10.35
CA ALA A 430 -19.68 19.92 -11.73
C ALA A 430 -19.84 18.77 -12.71
N LEU A 431 -20.48 19.04 -13.86
CA LEU A 431 -20.49 18.09 -14.97
C LEU A 431 -19.10 17.97 -15.58
N ASN A 432 -18.74 16.77 -16.02
CA ASN A 432 -17.39 16.46 -16.51
C ASN A 432 -16.31 16.85 -15.51
N ALA A 433 -16.52 16.53 -14.22
CA ALA A 433 -15.58 16.87 -13.17
C ALA A 433 -14.20 16.25 -13.47
N PHE A 434 -14.17 14.98 -13.88
CA PHE A 434 -12.96 14.25 -14.23
C PHE A 434 -13.08 13.50 -15.56
N ASP A 435 -11.97 13.41 -16.30
CA ASP A 435 -11.88 12.61 -17.53
C ASP A 435 -12.12 11.11 -17.24
N LYS A 436 -11.51 10.57 -16.17
CA LYS A 436 -11.65 9.19 -15.65
C LYS A 436 -11.54 9.20 -14.13
N ILE A 437 -12.12 8.20 -13.48
CA ILE A 437 -12.17 8.07 -12.02
C ILE A 437 -11.84 6.62 -11.62
N TYR A 438 -10.79 6.45 -10.83
CA TYR A 438 -10.32 5.16 -10.31
C TYR A 438 -10.46 5.13 -8.78
N LEU A 439 -11.22 4.17 -8.26
CA LEU A 439 -11.38 3.91 -6.83
C LEU A 439 -10.59 2.67 -6.46
N THR A 440 -9.89 2.72 -5.32
CA THR A 440 -9.12 1.58 -4.82
C THR A 440 -9.06 1.59 -3.30
N SER A 441 -8.55 0.51 -2.72
CA SER A 441 -8.35 0.28 -1.28
C SER A 441 -9.62 0.04 -0.44
N GLY A 442 -10.81 0.32 -0.97
CA GLY A 442 -12.07 0.16 -0.25
C GLY A 442 -12.40 1.28 0.75
N ARG A 443 -11.51 2.26 0.95
CA ARG A 443 -11.67 3.36 1.93
C ARG A 443 -12.26 4.64 1.34
N GLY A 444 -12.42 4.70 0.01
CA GLY A 444 -12.92 5.87 -0.72
C GLY A 444 -14.41 5.79 -1.03
N LEU A 445 -15.08 6.94 -0.93
CA LEU A 445 -16.47 7.17 -1.36
C LEU A 445 -16.51 8.29 -2.40
N LEU A 446 -16.98 7.96 -3.61
CA LEU A 446 -17.36 8.93 -4.62
C LEU A 446 -18.85 9.23 -4.48
N ARG A 447 -19.24 10.50 -4.36
CA ARG A 447 -20.64 10.93 -4.23
C ARG A 447 -21.02 11.87 -5.36
N LEU A 448 -22.20 11.67 -5.94
CA LEU A 448 -22.77 12.60 -6.91
C LEU A 448 -23.43 13.78 -6.20
N GLY A 449 -22.98 15.00 -6.48
CA GLY A 449 -23.66 16.25 -6.15
C GLY A 449 -24.42 16.86 -7.34
N VAL A 450 -24.16 16.34 -8.54
CA VAL A 450 -24.87 16.63 -9.80
C VAL A 450 -25.05 15.34 -10.59
N ASN A 451 -25.99 15.34 -11.55
CA ASN A 451 -26.20 14.20 -12.46
C ASN A 451 -25.09 14.10 -13.52
N GLU A 452 -23.88 13.74 -13.09
CA GLU A 452 -22.75 13.48 -13.98
C GLU A 452 -22.91 12.14 -14.70
N ASN A 453 -22.62 12.10 -16.00
CA ASN A 453 -22.52 10.86 -16.73
C ASN A 453 -21.18 10.17 -16.43
N LEU A 454 -21.25 9.04 -15.71
CA LEU A 454 -20.10 8.22 -15.34
C LEU A 454 -19.87 7.01 -16.26
N ASN A 455 -20.69 6.81 -17.29
CA ASN A 455 -20.51 5.71 -18.24
C ASN A 455 -19.10 5.76 -18.87
N ASP A 456 -18.40 4.64 -18.88
CA ASP A 456 -17.01 4.48 -19.32
C ASP A 456 -15.97 5.35 -18.57
N LYS A 457 -16.35 6.03 -17.48
CA LYS A 457 -15.43 6.90 -16.72
C LYS A 457 -14.97 6.30 -15.39
N ILE A 458 -15.74 5.39 -14.78
CA ILE A 458 -15.46 4.87 -13.44
C ILE A 458 -14.87 3.45 -13.46
N PHE A 459 -13.84 3.22 -12.62
CA PHE A 459 -13.15 1.94 -12.47
C PHE A 459 -12.91 1.65 -10.98
N PHE A 460 -13.22 0.45 -10.54
CA PHE A 460 -12.94 -0.03 -9.19
C PHE A 460 -11.80 -1.06 -9.24
N GLY A 461 -10.65 -0.67 -8.69
CA GLY A 461 -9.48 -1.53 -8.54
C GLY A 461 -9.57 -2.46 -7.33
N ASN A 462 -8.40 -2.88 -6.83
CA ASN A 462 -8.31 -3.81 -5.70
C ASN A 462 -8.91 -3.20 -4.41
N GLY A 463 -9.74 -3.99 -3.72
CA GLY A 463 -10.50 -3.54 -2.55
C GLY A 463 -11.69 -2.62 -2.90
N GLY A 464 -11.85 -2.23 -4.17
CA GLY A 464 -12.98 -1.43 -4.62
C GLY A 464 -13.06 -0.05 -3.96
N GLY A 465 -14.23 0.26 -3.42
CA GLY A 465 -14.66 1.57 -2.95
C GLY A 465 -16.16 1.71 -3.16
N ALA A 466 -16.73 2.87 -2.83
CA ALA A 466 -18.16 3.11 -2.97
C ALA A 466 -18.46 4.26 -3.94
N LEU A 467 -19.48 4.08 -4.77
CA LEU A 467 -20.17 5.14 -5.51
C LEU A 467 -21.55 5.34 -4.88
N ASP A 468 -21.80 6.54 -4.35
CA ASP A 468 -23.11 6.99 -3.88
C ASP A 468 -23.81 7.82 -4.96
N LEU A 469 -24.88 7.25 -5.50
CA LEU A 469 -25.72 7.85 -6.54
C LEU A 469 -26.47 9.08 -6.03
N ASN A 470 -26.69 9.16 -4.71
CA ASN A 470 -27.21 10.33 -4.00
C ASN A 470 -28.41 11.01 -4.68
N GLY A 471 -29.42 10.23 -5.08
CA GLY A 471 -30.64 10.76 -5.70
C GLY A 471 -30.57 10.99 -7.22
N PHE A 472 -29.49 10.60 -7.89
CA PHE A 472 -29.36 10.70 -9.35
C PHE A 472 -29.45 9.34 -10.04
N ASP A 473 -30.31 9.26 -11.05
CA ASP A 473 -30.36 8.11 -11.96
C ASP A 473 -29.04 7.96 -12.72
N GLN A 474 -28.61 6.73 -12.96
CA GLN A 474 -27.40 6.44 -13.73
C GLN A 474 -27.64 5.34 -14.76
N THR A 475 -26.92 5.44 -15.88
CA THR A 475 -26.92 4.42 -16.93
C THR A 475 -25.49 4.04 -17.26
N PHE A 476 -25.20 2.75 -17.25
CA PHE A 476 -23.92 2.18 -17.62
C PHE A 476 -24.12 1.10 -18.69
N ASN A 477 -23.19 1.02 -19.64
CA ASN A 477 -23.06 -0.16 -20.49
C ASN A 477 -22.42 -1.29 -19.70
N ASN A 478 -21.33 -0.97 -19.00
CA ASN A 478 -20.63 -1.83 -18.06
C ASN A 478 -19.97 -0.96 -16.99
N ILE A 479 -19.61 -1.57 -15.85
CA ILE A 479 -18.79 -0.96 -14.81
C ILE A 479 -17.59 -1.86 -14.59
N SER A 480 -16.39 -1.33 -14.79
CA SER A 480 -15.15 -2.07 -14.53
C SER A 480 -14.91 -2.18 -13.03
N ALA A 481 -15.21 -3.34 -12.46
CA ALA A 481 -14.95 -3.64 -11.06
C ALA A 481 -14.19 -4.97 -10.93
N ASN A 482 -13.11 -4.98 -10.15
CA ASN A 482 -12.29 -6.19 -9.95
C ASN A 482 -12.96 -7.26 -9.06
N SER A 483 -13.89 -6.86 -8.18
CA SER A 483 -14.57 -7.75 -7.24
C SER A 483 -15.87 -7.12 -6.71
N SER A 484 -16.60 -7.90 -5.91
CA SER A 484 -17.77 -7.47 -5.15
C SER A 484 -17.49 -6.51 -4.00
N ASP A 485 -16.22 -6.17 -3.75
CA ASP A 485 -15.84 -5.14 -2.78
C ASP A 485 -16.10 -3.71 -3.34
N ALA A 486 -16.30 -3.59 -4.66
CA ALA A 486 -16.87 -2.38 -5.27
C ALA A 486 -18.36 -2.28 -4.93
N LYS A 487 -18.80 -1.09 -4.48
CA LYS A 487 -20.18 -0.86 -4.02
C LYS A 487 -20.81 0.30 -4.77
N ILE A 488 -22.06 0.12 -5.16
CA ILE A 488 -22.93 1.19 -5.64
C ILE A 488 -24.09 1.30 -4.66
N THR A 489 -24.26 2.48 -4.09
CA THR A 489 -25.29 2.75 -3.10
C THR A 489 -26.10 3.97 -3.50
N ASN A 490 -27.30 4.10 -2.96
CA ASN A 490 -28.01 5.37 -2.91
C ASN A 490 -28.39 5.66 -1.45
N GLU A 491 -27.65 6.57 -0.81
CA GLU A 491 -27.94 6.97 0.57
C GLU A 491 -29.08 8.00 0.65
N ASN A 492 -29.56 8.53 -0.49
CA ASN A 492 -30.71 9.42 -0.53
C ASN A 492 -32.00 8.64 -0.26
N SER A 493 -32.98 9.27 0.39
CA SER A 493 -34.29 8.66 0.67
C SER A 493 -35.14 8.46 -0.59
N GLN A 494 -34.88 9.24 -1.65
CA GLN A 494 -35.53 9.08 -2.93
C GLN A 494 -34.88 7.91 -3.69
N ARG A 495 -35.72 6.96 -4.11
CA ARG A 495 -35.28 5.83 -4.94
C ARG A 495 -34.84 6.31 -6.32
N VAL A 496 -33.71 5.77 -6.81
CA VAL A 496 -33.14 6.09 -8.13
C VAL A 496 -33.10 4.87 -9.03
N ALA A 497 -33.10 5.08 -10.34
CA ALA A 497 -32.88 4.04 -11.32
C ALA A 497 -31.38 3.86 -11.63
N LEU A 498 -30.86 2.64 -11.46
CA LEU A 498 -29.56 2.24 -11.98
C LEU A 498 -29.78 1.33 -13.18
N LYS A 499 -29.42 1.80 -14.37
CA LYS A 499 -29.58 1.03 -15.61
C LYS A 499 -28.26 0.41 -16.06
N ILE A 500 -28.21 -0.91 -16.22
CA ILE A 500 -27.06 -1.64 -16.77
C ILE A 500 -27.45 -2.26 -18.11
N ASN A 501 -26.91 -1.76 -19.22
CA ASN A 501 -27.30 -2.18 -20.57
C ASN A 501 -26.62 -3.49 -21.01
N GLY A 502 -25.43 -3.78 -20.50
CA GLY A 502 -24.51 -4.77 -21.06
C GLY A 502 -23.83 -4.25 -22.33
N GLU A 503 -22.69 -4.84 -22.68
CA GLU A 503 -22.02 -4.56 -23.95
C GLU A 503 -22.72 -5.29 -25.11
N SER A 504 -22.97 -4.59 -26.22
CA SER A 504 -23.76 -5.12 -27.32
C SER A 504 -23.19 -6.43 -27.88
N GLY A 505 -24.03 -7.48 -27.90
CA GLY A 505 -23.67 -8.80 -28.41
C GLY A 505 -22.67 -9.58 -27.55
N LYS A 506 -22.34 -9.10 -26.34
CA LYS A 506 -21.42 -9.77 -25.41
C LYS A 506 -22.12 -10.19 -24.13
N ASP A 507 -21.56 -11.24 -23.53
CA ASP A 507 -21.88 -11.63 -22.16
C ASP A 507 -21.14 -10.66 -21.22
N THR A 508 -21.85 -10.07 -20.26
CA THR A 508 -21.33 -9.08 -19.32
C THR A 508 -21.48 -9.60 -17.89
N ILE A 509 -20.39 -9.57 -17.12
CA ILE A 509 -20.42 -9.89 -15.68
C ILE A 509 -20.28 -8.59 -14.90
N PHE A 510 -21.18 -8.39 -13.96
CA PHE A 510 -21.23 -7.22 -13.09
C PHE A 510 -20.85 -7.61 -11.67
N HIS A 511 -19.60 -7.28 -11.31
CA HIS A 511 -19.02 -7.66 -10.02
C HIS A 511 -19.45 -6.78 -8.86
N ALA A 512 -19.76 -5.50 -9.07
CA ALA A 512 -20.05 -4.59 -7.98
C ALA A 512 -21.33 -4.97 -7.23
N SER A 513 -21.32 -4.77 -5.91
CA SER A 513 -22.51 -4.94 -5.07
C SER A 513 -23.40 -3.71 -5.16
N ILE A 514 -24.72 -3.90 -5.12
CA ILE A 514 -25.74 -2.83 -5.21
C ILE A 514 -26.54 -2.80 -3.92
N HIS A 515 -26.60 -1.63 -3.28
CA HIS A 515 -27.22 -1.46 -1.96
C HIS A 515 -28.19 -0.28 -1.97
N LYS A 516 -29.28 -0.39 -1.19
CA LYS A 516 -30.21 0.69 -0.77
C LYS A 516 -30.86 1.50 -1.88
N ASN A 517 -32.17 1.76 -1.77
CA ASN A 517 -32.90 2.78 -2.55
C ASN A 517 -32.56 2.85 -4.05
N ILE A 518 -32.23 1.71 -4.67
CA ILE A 518 -31.92 1.58 -6.10
C ILE A 518 -32.95 0.65 -6.74
N GLU A 519 -33.55 1.11 -7.83
CA GLU A 519 -34.28 0.28 -8.79
C GLU A 519 -33.33 -0.10 -9.92
N LEU A 520 -32.90 -1.37 -9.95
CA LEU A 520 -32.06 -1.88 -11.02
C LEU A 520 -32.88 -2.12 -12.29
N LYS A 521 -32.43 -1.56 -13.42
CA LYS A 521 -33.05 -1.71 -14.74
C LYS A 521 -32.06 -2.28 -15.74
N HIS A 522 -32.58 -3.05 -16.69
CA HIS A 522 -31.85 -3.58 -17.83
C HIS A 522 -32.72 -3.46 -19.09
N SER A 523 -32.16 -2.99 -20.20
CA SER A 523 -32.91 -2.84 -21.46
C SER A 523 -32.32 -3.62 -22.65
N GLY A 524 -31.58 -4.71 -22.40
CA GLY A 524 -31.39 -5.77 -23.40
C GLY A 524 -30.48 -5.45 -24.58
N GLN A 525 -29.37 -4.73 -24.39
CA GLN A 525 -28.37 -4.60 -25.47
C GLN A 525 -27.30 -5.71 -25.40
N GLY A 526 -26.95 -6.17 -24.19
CA GLY A 526 -26.09 -7.33 -23.98
C GLY A 526 -26.75 -8.67 -24.35
N LYS A 527 -25.92 -9.70 -24.58
CA LYS A 527 -26.38 -11.06 -24.83
C LYS A 527 -26.83 -11.72 -23.52
N GLU A 528 -25.95 -11.73 -22.53
CA GLU A 528 -26.23 -12.16 -21.15
C GLU A 528 -25.68 -11.12 -20.17
N LEU A 529 -26.40 -10.89 -19.07
CA LEU A 529 -25.96 -10.04 -17.97
C LEU A 529 -26.01 -10.85 -16.68
N VAL A 530 -24.84 -11.09 -16.09
CA VAL A 530 -24.67 -11.87 -14.86
C VAL A 530 -24.26 -10.92 -13.75
N PHE A 531 -24.93 -11.00 -12.61
CA PHE A 531 -24.54 -10.32 -11.39
C PHE A 531 -23.98 -11.36 -10.41
N ASP A 532 -22.73 -11.19 -9.99
CA ASP A 532 -22.06 -12.05 -9.00
C ASP A 532 -21.62 -11.27 -7.73
N GLY A 533 -21.98 -9.99 -7.66
CA GLY A 533 -21.92 -9.17 -6.45
C GLY A 533 -23.11 -9.36 -5.51
N GLY A 534 -23.12 -8.60 -4.40
CA GLY A 534 -24.21 -8.60 -3.43
C GLY A 534 -25.37 -7.66 -3.80
N PHE A 535 -26.56 -7.98 -3.30
CA PHE A 535 -27.75 -7.11 -3.35
C PHE A 535 -28.30 -6.93 -1.93
N ASP A 536 -28.56 -5.69 -1.54
CA ASP A 536 -29.10 -5.32 -0.21
C ASP A 536 -30.14 -4.19 -0.30
#